data_AF-A0A1G1EAE2-F1
#
_entry.id   AF-A0A1G1EAE2-F1
#
_cell.length_a   1.000
_cell.length_b   1.000
_cell.length_c   1.000
_cell.angle_alpha   90.00
_cell.angle_beta   90.00
_cell.angle_gamma   90.00
#
_symmetry.space_group_name_H-M   'P 1'
#
loop_
_entity.id
_entity.type
_entity.pdbx_description
1 polymer ?
#
loop_
_entity_poly.entity_id
_entity_poly.type
_entity_poly.pdbx_seq_one_letter_code
_entity_poly.pdbx_strand_id
1 'polypeptide(L)'
;MSKGSYDVIVVGAGHAGCEAALAAARMGCNTLIITMNIDNIALMSCNPAVGGIAKGHLVREIDALGGEMARVTDMTGIQFRMLNTSKGPAVQALRAQVDRNDYKRAMRQVLESQDNLDIVQGMVERLIISNGKVQGIETSPGLKFEAKAVILTTGTFLKGLIHIGMTNYPAGRAGEFPANRLSEDLIRHGLTIGRLKTGTPPRLDARSIDFNAMSRQDGDEPPLPFSFLTEKIERRQVPCYLTYTSSITHEIIKKNLDRSPLYGGVIKGIGPRYCPSIEDKVMKFSHKEKHQVFLEPEGYETIEVYANGISTSLPIDVQLEIVRSIKGLEEANILRPGYAIEYDFVPPTQLKPTLETKLIGGLYNAGQINGTSGYEEAAALGLIAGINATLKIQGRGPIIIDRSEGYIGVLIDDLITKGTQEPYRMFTSRAEYRLLLRHDNADLRLTEKGYNIGLISHERYEMFKEKRDAIEKEKTRLKSFRVNSSGLYNK
;
A
#
# COMPACT_ATOMS: atom_id res chain seq x y z
N MET A 1 16.93 20.89 19.88
CA MET A 1 16.19 19.69 20.33
C MET A 1 14.73 20.03 20.16
N SER A 2 13.96 19.14 19.53
CA SER A 2 12.55 19.39 19.24
C SER A 2 11.72 19.55 20.52
N LYS A 3 10.49 20.05 20.39
CA LYS A 3 9.54 20.29 21.50
C LYS A 3 9.55 19.09 22.46
N GLY A 4 9.65 19.34 23.76
CA GLY A 4 9.80 18.28 24.78
C GLY A 4 8.63 17.28 24.85
N SER A 5 7.50 17.57 24.21
CA SER A 5 6.31 16.72 24.16
C SER A 5 5.58 16.88 22.82
N TYR A 6 5.12 15.77 22.26
CA TYR A 6 4.30 15.72 21.04
C TYR A 6 2.86 15.34 21.36
N ASP A 7 1.94 15.68 20.47
CA ASP A 7 0.58 15.16 20.54
C ASP A 7 0.55 13.73 19.98
N VAL A 8 1.15 13.53 18.80
CA VAL A 8 1.19 12.24 18.10
C VAL A 8 2.62 11.89 17.69
N ILE A 9 3.05 10.66 17.97
CA ILE A 9 4.27 10.08 17.40
C ILE A 9 3.90 8.97 16.43
N VAL A 10 4.45 9.02 15.21
CA VAL A 10 4.31 8.00 14.19
C VAL A 10 5.64 7.24 14.04
N VAL A 11 5.61 5.94 14.28
CA VAL A 11 6.79 5.06 14.20
C VAL A 11 6.82 4.37 12.85
N GLY A 12 7.80 4.72 12.03
CA GLY A 12 7.97 4.28 10.65
C GLY A 12 7.44 5.33 9.65
N ALA A 13 8.20 5.56 8.58
CA ALA A 13 7.81 6.46 7.49
C ALA A 13 7.50 5.71 6.19
N GLY A 14 6.81 4.57 6.29
CA GLY A 14 6.22 3.89 5.14
C GLY A 14 4.90 4.56 4.71
N HIS A 15 4.17 3.95 3.77
CA HIS A 15 2.90 4.48 3.26
C HIS A 15 1.86 4.77 4.36
N ALA A 16 1.71 3.88 5.33
CA ALA A 16 0.83 4.10 6.49
C ALA A 16 1.32 5.28 7.35
N GLY A 17 2.63 5.34 7.63
CA GLY A 17 3.20 6.37 8.47
C GLY A 17 3.09 7.76 7.86
N CYS A 18 3.29 7.88 6.55
CA CYS A 18 3.17 9.16 5.83
C CYS A 18 1.73 9.72 5.95
N GLU A 19 0.72 8.91 5.64
CA GLU A 19 -0.68 9.36 5.75
C GLU A 19 -1.08 9.65 7.20
N ALA A 20 -0.63 8.83 8.16
CA ALA A 20 -0.92 9.05 9.58
C ALA A 20 -0.34 10.37 10.09
N ALA A 21 0.93 10.65 9.73
CA ALA A 21 1.63 11.85 10.15
C ALA A 21 1.05 13.10 9.51
N LEU A 22 0.79 13.07 8.20
CA LEU A 22 0.15 14.18 7.49
C LEU A 22 -1.25 14.46 8.04
N ALA A 23 -2.04 13.43 8.30
CA ALA A 23 -3.38 13.61 8.85
C ALA A 23 -3.34 14.30 10.22
N ALA A 24 -2.49 13.82 11.13
CA ALA A 24 -2.37 14.40 12.47
C ALA A 24 -1.88 15.86 12.42
N ALA A 25 -0.83 16.13 11.62
CA ALA A 25 -0.26 17.46 11.49
C ALA A 25 -1.23 18.47 10.86
N ARG A 26 -1.94 18.08 9.80
CA ARG A 26 -2.96 18.91 9.12
C ARG A 26 -4.16 19.21 10.01
N MET A 27 -4.50 18.30 10.91
CA MET A 27 -5.55 18.51 11.92
C MET A 27 -5.07 19.30 13.15
N GLY A 28 -3.84 19.83 13.13
CA GLY A 28 -3.31 20.76 14.13
C GLY A 28 -2.56 20.12 15.30
N CYS A 29 -2.26 18.81 15.26
CA CYS A 29 -1.45 18.17 16.30
C CYS A 29 0.05 18.36 16.04
N ASN A 30 0.81 18.67 17.09
CA ASN A 30 2.27 18.60 17.02
C ASN A 30 2.69 17.14 16.83
N THR A 31 3.22 16.82 15.66
CA THR A 31 3.44 15.45 15.23
C THR A 31 4.91 15.19 15.00
N LEU A 32 5.38 14.03 15.44
CA LEU A 32 6.71 13.52 15.13
C LEU A 32 6.57 12.26 14.28
N ILE A 33 7.25 12.20 13.15
CA ILE A 33 7.47 10.95 12.43
C ILE A 33 8.92 10.51 12.61
N ILE A 34 9.11 9.28 13.12
CA ILE A 34 10.44 8.71 13.35
C ILE A 34 10.66 7.51 12.43
N THR A 35 11.79 7.49 11.73
CA THR A 35 12.13 6.44 10.75
C THR A 35 13.60 6.04 10.84
N MET A 36 13.92 4.79 10.51
CA MET A 36 15.30 4.29 10.54
C MET A 36 16.20 4.96 9.49
N ASN A 37 15.61 5.36 8.36
CA ASN A 37 16.30 6.04 7.27
C ASN A 37 15.35 7.05 6.59
N ILE A 38 15.71 8.33 6.63
CA ILE A 38 14.94 9.42 6.02
C ILE A 38 14.94 9.33 4.48
N ASP A 39 16.00 8.80 3.87
CA ASP A 39 16.10 8.67 2.40
C ASP A 39 15.19 7.57 1.83
N ASN A 40 14.59 6.77 2.71
CA ASN A 40 13.68 5.67 2.41
C ASN A 40 12.22 5.94 2.81
N ILE A 41 11.89 7.19 3.14
CA ILE A 41 10.49 7.64 3.32
C ILE A 41 9.66 7.21 2.11
N ALA A 42 8.52 6.55 2.38
CA ALA A 42 7.59 6.03 1.38
C ALA A 42 8.23 5.19 0.26
N LEU A 43 9.36 4.53 0.54
CA LEU A 43 10.00 3.65 -0.44
C LEU A 43 9.09 2.48 -0.81
N MET A 44 8.66 2.45 -2.06
CA MET A 44 7.99 1.31 -2.68
C MET A 44 8.94 0.12 -2.71
N SER A 45 8.69 -0.89 -1.89
CA SER A 45 9.64 -2.01 -1.68
C SER A 45 9.44 -3.16 -2.66
N CYS A 46 8.27 -3.21 -3.28
CA CYS A 46 7.80 -4.29 -4.12
C CYS A 46 7.49 -3.72 -5.51
N ASN A 47 6.25 -3.85 -5.99
CA ASN A 47 5.85 -3.36 -7.31
C ASN A 47 6.00 -1.82 -7.42
N PRO A 48 6.54 -1.25 -8.53
CA PRO A 48 6.54 0.18 -8.85
C PRO A 48 5.15 0.74 -9.26
N ALA A 49 4.06 0.30 -8.63
CA ALA A 49 2.70 0.68 -9.02
C ALA A 49 1.80 1.04 -7.83
N VAL A 50 0.82 1.89 -8.13
CA VAL A 50 -0.28 2.27 -7.24
C VAL A 50 -1.62 1.92 -7.89
N GLY A 51 -2.53 1.35 -7.11
CA GLY A 51 -3.87 1.00 -7.54
C GLY A 51 -3.99 -0.40 -8.12
N GLY A 52 -4.93 -0.57 -9.04
CA GLY A 52 -5.42 -1.86 -9.52
C GLY A 52 -6.73 -2.27 -8.84
N ILE A 53 -7.17 -3.52 -9.05
CA ILE A 53 -8.46 -3.98 -8.54
C ILE A 53 -8.55 -3.82 -7.02
N ALA A 54 -9.64 -3.20 -6.55
CA ALA A 54 -9.89 -2.75 -5.18
C ALA A 54 -8.90 -1.70 -4.62
N LYS A 55 -7.61 -1.83 -4.91
CA LYS A 55 -6.55 -0.87 -4.54
C LYS A 55 -6.80 0.53 -5.08
N GLY A 56 -7.19 0.64 -6.35
CA GLY A 56 -7.49 1.94 -6.96
C GLY A 56 -8.72 2.62 -6.35
N HIS A 57 -9.63 1.85 -5.75
CA HIS A 57 -10.74 2.41 -4.98
C HIS A 57 -10.24 2.99 -3.66
N LEU A 58 -9.37 2.26 -2.95
CA LEU A 58 -8.74 2.78 -1.73
C LEU A 58 -7.99 4.08 -1.99
N VAL A 59 -7.22 4.19 -3.08
CA VAL A 59 -6.47 5.42 -3.40
C VAL A 59 -7.41 6.61 -3.60
N ARG A 60 -8.53 6.42 -4.32
CA ARG A 60 -9.56 7.46 -4.51
C ARG A 60 -10.28 7.81 -3.20
N GLU A 61 -10.48 6.85 -2.31
CA GLU A 61 -11.07 7.09 -0.99
C GLU A 61 -10.12 7.81 -0.03
N ILE A 62 -8.83 7.48 -0.07
CA ILE A 62 -7.75 8.20 0.63
C ILE A 62 -7.74 9.66 0.15
N ASP A 63 -7.75 9.89 -1.16
CA ASP A 63 -7.82 11.24 -1.72
C ASP A 63 -9.04 11.99 -1.21
N ALA A 64 -10.23 11.40 -1.32
CA ALA A 64 -11.50 12.01 -0.90
C ALA A 64 -11.50 12.40 0.59
N LEU A 65 -10.82 11.65 1.45
CA LEU A 65 -10.69 11.98 2.88
C LEU A 65 -9.61 13.03 3.19
N GLY A 66 -8.77 13.39 2.22
CA GLY A 66 -7.70 14.39 2.38
C GLY A 66 -6.29 13.81 2.50
N GLY A 67 -6.11 12.53 2.21
CA GLY A 67 -4.79 11.89 2.14
C GLY A 67 -4.00 12.25 0.88
N GLU A 68 -2.73 11.87 0.85
CA GLU A 68 -1.75 12.38 -0.12
C GLU A 68 -1.39 11.39 -1.25
N MET A 69 -1.58 10.09 -1.03
CA MET A 69 -1.15 9.02 -1.94
C MET A 69 -1.57 9.25 -3.40
N ALA A 70 -2.81 9.73 -3.63
CA ALA A 70 -3.31 9.99 -4.98
C ALA A 70 -2.55 11.12 -5.69
N ARG A 71 -2.31 12.24 -5.00
CA ARG A 71 -1.60 13.40 -5.55
C ARG A 71 -0.13 13.07 -5.85
N VAL A 72 0.54 12.36 -4.94
CA VAL A 72 1.92 11.92 -5.17
C VAL A 72 1.98 10.91 -6.32
N THR A 73 0.97 10.04 -6.46
CA THR A 73 0.88 9.14 -7.62
C THR A 73 0.72 9.94 -8.92
N ASP A 74 -0.15 10.95 -8.94
CA ASP A 74 -0.34 11.80 -10.12
C ASP A 74 0.93 12.57 -10.52
N MET A 75 1.67 13.07 -9.52
CA MET A 75 2.94 13.78 -9.71
C MET A 75 4.08 12.89 -10.22
N THR A 76 3.98 11.57 -10.05
CA THR A 76 5.11 10.64 -10.28
C THR A 76 4.77 9.47 -11.19
N GLY A 77 3.52 9.40 -11.65
CA GLY A 77 3.02 8.35 -12.51
C GLY A 77 3.63 8.41 -13.91
N ILE A 78 4.11 7.26 -14.36
CA ILE A 78 4.74 7.08 -15.66
C ILE A 78 3.88 6.21 -16.60
N GLN A 79 2.78 5.65 -16.12
CA GLN A 79 1.76 5.00 -16.95
C GLN A 79 0.44 4.98 -16.17
N PHE A 80 -0.67 5.46 -16.72
CA PHE A 80 -2.00 5.34 -16.11
C PHE A 80 -2.92 4.47 -16.96
N ARG A 81 -3.68 3.58 -16.33
CA ARG A 81 -4.63 2.68 -16.99
C ARG A 81 -5.87 2.45 -16.15
N MET A 82 -7.01 2.41 -16.82
CA MET A 82 -8.25 1.87 -16.28
C MET A 82 -8.30 0.36 -16.52
N LEU A 83 -8.47 -0.40 -15.45
CA LEU A 83 -8.65 -1.85 -15.54
C LEU A 83 -10.13 -2.20 -15.69
N ASN A 84 -10.42 -3.37 -16.27
CA ASN A 84 -11.79 -3.89 -16.47
C ASN A 84 -12.71 -2.96 -17.29
N THR A 85 -12.18 -2.24 -18.28
CA THR A 85 -12.96 -1.31 -19.13
C THR A 85 -14.09 -1.98 -19.90
N SER A 86 -13.97 -3.28 -20.21
CA SER A 86 -15.05 -4.07 -20.83
C SER A 86 -16.18 -4.46 -19.87
N LYS A 87 -16.08 -4.07 -18.59
CA LYS A 87 -17.08 -4.34 -17.55
C LYS A 87 -17.62 -3.03 -16.98
N GLY A 88 -18.75 -3.11 -16.29
CA GLY A 88 -19.43 -1.93 -15.74
C GLY A 88 -18.59 -1.16 -14.70
N PRO A 89 -18.92 0.13 -14.45
CA PRO A 89 -18.12 1.03 -13.60
C PRO A 89 -17.80 0.50 -12.21
N ALA A 90 -18.68 -0.32 -11.64
CA ALA A 90 -18.52 -0.90 -10.31
C ALA A 90 -17.31 -1.84 -10.13
N VAL A 91 -16.70 -2.31 -11.23
CA VAL A 91 -15.53 -3.18 -11.19
C VAL A 91 -14.33 -2.60 -11.95
N GLN A 92 -14.48 -1.39 -12.49
CA GLN A 92 -13.38 -0.64 -13.07
C GLN A 92 -12.48 -0.11 -11.94
N ALA A 93 -11.18 -0.04 -12.19
CA ALA A 93 -10.26 0.50 -11.20
C ALA A 93 -9.04 1.10 -11.88
N LEU A 94 -8.62 2.27 -11.38
CA LEU A 94 -7.40 2.91 -11.82
C LEU A 94 -6.17 2.16 -11.31
N ARG A 95 -5.14 2.11 -12.15
CA ARG A 95 -3.79 1.66 -11.83
C ARG A 95 -2.79 2.59 -12.49
N ALA A 96 -1.74 2.96 -11.78
CA ALA A 96 -0.60 3.64 -12.36
C ALA A 96 0.71 2.91 -12.05
N GLN A 97 1.62 2.88 -13.03
CA GLN A 97 3.05 2.75 -12.74
C GLN A 97 3.57 4.10 -12.29
N VAL A 98 4.48 4.11 -11.32
CA VAL A 98 5.15 5.32 -10.84
C VAL A 98 6.66 5.16 -10.94
N ASP A 99 7.36 6.28 -11.12
CA ASP A 99 8.80 6.31 -10.92
C ASP A 99 9.08 6.20 -9.42
N ARG A 100 9.73 5.10 -8.99
CA ARG A 100 9.95 4.79 -7.57
C ARG A 100 10.80 5.85 -6.87
N ASN A 101 11.78 6.43 -7.57
CA ASN A 101 12.67 7.44 -6.99
C ASN A 101 11.96 8.78 -6.87
N ASP A 102 11.16 9.14 -7.87
CA ASP A 102 10.36 10.35 -7.81
C ASP A 102 9.24 10.23 -6.76
N TYR A 103 8.59 9.07 -6.62
CA TYR A 103 7.54 8.86 -5.62
C TYR A 103 8.05 9.10 -4.21
N LYS A 104 9.19 8.49 -3.84
CA LYS A 104 9.78 8.69 -2.51
C LYS A 104 10.25 10.13 -2.31
N ARG A 105 10.79 10.78 -3.34
CA ARG A 105 11.24 12.18 -3.29
C ARG A 105 10.06 13.12 -3.08
N ALA A 106 8.99 12.93 -3.84
CA ALA A 106 7.77 13.73 -3.75
C ALA A 106 7.10 13.57 -2.38
N MET A 107 6.91 12.35 -1.88
CA MET A 107 6.32 12.15 -0.54
C MET A 107 7.19 12.76 0.57
N ARG A 108 8.52 12.64 0.48
CA ARG A 108 9.44 13.29 1.40
C ARG A 108 9.29 14.80 1.38
N GLN A 109 9.23 15.42 0.20
CA GLN A 109 9.01 16.87 0.07
C GLN A 109 7.68 17.30 0.69
N VAL A 110 6.60 16.51 0.53
CA VAL A 110 5.32 16.81 1.18
C VAL A 110 5.46 16.79 2.70
N LEU A 111 6.12 15.78 3.28
CA LEU A 111 6.32 15.69 4.73
C LEU A 111 7.22 16.83 5.25
N GLU A 112 8.32 17.15 4.56
CA GLU A 112 9.25 18.22 4.95
C GLU A 112 8.62 19.61 4.85
N SER A 113 7.60 19.77 4.01
CA SER A 113 6.87 21.04 3.82
C SER A 113 5.62 21.15 4.70
N GLN A 114 5.31 20.14 5.51
CA GLN A 114 4.10 20.11 6.32
C GLN A 114 4.33 20.81 7.67
N ASP A 115 3.55 21.85 7.94
CA ASP A 115 3.50 22.49 9.26
C ASP A 115 3.07 21.49 10.34
N ASN A 116 3.57 21.69 11.56
CA ASN A 116 3.34 20.83 12.73
C ASN A 116 3.90 19.40 12.62
N LEU A 117 4.80 19.14 11.67
CA LEU A 117 5.43 17.84 11.49
C LEU A 117 6.96 17.92 11.62
N ASP A 118 7.51 17.26 12.64
CA ASP A 118 8.94 17.02 12.75
C ASP A 118 9.30 15.64 12.18
N ILE A 119 10.43 15.55 11.48
CA ILE A 119 10.99 14.30 10.97
C ILE A 119 12.29 13.99 11.71
N VAL A 120 12.37 12.79 12.31
CA VAL A 120 13.59 12.34 13.01
C VAL A 120 14.05 10.99 12.48
N GLN A 121 15.36 10.87 12.27
CA GLN A 121 15.97 9.58 12.02
C GLN A 121 16.26 8.87 13.35
N GLY A 122 15.71 7.68 13.53
CA GLY A 122 15.98 6.84 14.69
C GLY A 122 15.24 5.51 14.65
N MET A 123 15.77 4.53 15.37
CA MET A 123 15.12 3.25 15.56
C MET A 123 14.44 3.23 16.93
N VAL A 124 13.13 3.01 16.93
CA VAL A 124 12.33 2.87 18.16
C VAL A 124 12.48 1.46 18.69
N GLU A 125 12.80 1.32 19.96
CA GLU A 125 13.05 0.03 20.61
C GLU A 125 12.02 -0.29 21.71
N ARG A 126 11.42 0.74 22.32
CA ARG A 126 10.46 0.57 23.42
C ARG A 126 9.33 1.61 23.37
N LEU A 127 8.17 1.21 23.86
CA LEU A 127 7.07 2.08 24.23
C LEU A 127 7.24 2.52 25.69
N ILE A 128 6.85 3.75 25.99
CA ILE A 128 6.72 4.24 27.37
C ILE A 128 5.24 4.11 27.71
N ILE A 129 4.88 3.22 28.63
CA ILE A 129 3.50 2.93 29.02
C ILE A 129 3.32 3.11 30.53
N SER A 130 2.27 3.82 30.92
CA SER A 130 1.87 4.02 32.32
C SER A 130 0.36 3.92 32.45
N ASN A 131 -0.13 3.22 33.48
CA ASN A 131 -1.56 3.05 33.75
C ASN A 131 -2.38 2.58 32.54
N GLY A 132 -1.84 1.64 31.76
CA GLY A 132 -2.50 1.09 30.57
C GLY A 132 -2.61 2.08 29.39
N LYS A 133 -1.86 3.19 29.41
CA LYS A 133 -1.83 4.19 28.34
C LYS A 133 -0.41 4.42 27.85
N VAL A 134 -0.25 4.62 26.54
CA VAL A 134 1.03 5.06 25.98
C VAL A 134 1.31 6.50 26.41
N GLN A 135 2.58 6.80 26.67
CA GLN A 135 3.08 8.11 27.09
C GLN A 135 4.25 8.56 26.21
N GLY A 136 4.72 7.73 25.27
CA GLY A 136 5.85 8.04 24.42
C GLY A 136 6.59 6.82 23.90
N ILE A 137 7.79 7.07 23.40
CA ILE A 137 8.70 6.06 22.85
C ILE A 137 10.12 6.28 23.37
N GLU A 138 10.93 5.23 23.27
CA GLU A 138 12.37 5.29 23.48
C GLU A 138 13.11 4.68 22.29
N THR A 139 14.14 5.40 21.84
CA THR A 139 14.98 5.02 20.70
C THR A 139 16.20 4.20 21.14
N SER A 140 16.89 3.57 20.19
CA SER A 140 18.11 2.78 20.45
C SER A 140 19.22 3.48 21.25
N PRO A 141 19.54 4.79 21.04
CA PRO A 141 20.48 5.51 21.88
C PRO A 141 19.91 5.93 23.26
N GLY A 142 18.69 5.50 23.61
CA GLY A 142 18.04 5.85 24.88
C GLY A 142 17.31 7.20 24.88
N LEU A 143 17.19 7.86 23.71
CA LEU A 143 16.45 9.11 23.61
C LEU A 143 14.95 8.84 23.78
N LYS A 144 14.30 9.60 24.66
CA LYS A 144 12.87 9.48 24.97
C LYS A 144 12.11 10.64 24.34
N PHE A 145 10.97 10.32 23.75
CA PHE A 145 10.02 11.30 23.24
C PHE A 145 8.66 11.04 23.87
N GLU A 146 8.06 12.06 24.47
CA GLU A 146 6.75 11.96 25.10
C GLU A 146 5.63 12.24 24.09
N ALA A 147 4.52 11.52 24.22
CA ALA A 147 3.35 11.68 23.36
C ALA A 147 2.04 11.30 24.04
N LYS A 148 0.95 11.93 23.59
CA LYS A 148 -0.42 11.53 23.99
C LYS A 148 -0.90 10.31 23.21
N ALA A 149 -0.43 10.13 21.97
CA ALA A 149 -0.71 8.95 21.15
C ALA A 149 0.53 8.48 20.36
N VAL A 150 0.62 7.18 20.11
CA VAL A 150 1.67 6.56 19.29
C VAL A 150 1.03 5.68 18.22
N ILE A 151 1.45 5.84 16.97
CA ILE A 151 0.97 5.06 15.83
C ILE A 151 2.12 4.21 15.29
N LEU A 152 2.00 2.89 15.39
CA LEU A 152 3.00 1.94 14.88
C LEU A 152 2.71 1.61 13.42
N THR A 153 3.69 1.87 12.54
CA THR A 153 3.62 1.62 11.09
C THR A 153 4.89 0.94 10.58
N THR A 154 5.37 -0.04 11.35
CA THR A 154 6.69 -0.67 11.23
C THR A 154 6.92 -1.50 9.95
N GLY A 155 5.92 -1.65 9.08
CA GLY A 155 6.06 -2.38 7.83
C GLY A 155 6.50 -3.83 8.06
N THR A 156 7.57 -4.25 7.38
CA THR A 156 8.16 -5.59 7.48
C THR A 156 9.38 -5.64 8.41
N PHE A 157 9.60 -4.60 9.24
CA PHE A 157 10.85 -4.46 9.99
C PHE A 157 10.86 -5.21 11.32
N LEU A 158 9.71 -5.46 11.95
CA LEU A 158 9.65 -6.15 13.24
C LEU A 158 10.14 -7.60 13.11
N LYS A 159 11.29 -7.89 13.75
CA LYS A 159 12.06 -9.14 13.62
C LYS A 159 12.15 -9.65 12.18
N GLY A 160 12.35 -8.73 11.23
CA GLY A 160 12.44 -9.04 9.80
C GLY A 160 13.55 -10.05 9.47
N LEU A 161 13.23 -11.04 8.64
CA LEU A 161 14.15 -12.10 8.21
C LEU A 161 13.98 -12.36 6.70
N ILE A 162 15.05 -12.14 5.94
CA ILE A 162 15.06 -12.40 4.48
C ILE A 162 15.46 -13.84 4.20
N HIS A 163 14.83 -14.44 3.19
CA HIS A 163 15.10 -15.80 2.71
C HIS A 163 15.38 -15.80 1.21
N ILE A 164 16.52 -16.37 0.82
CA ILE A 164 16.93 -16.63 -0.56
C ILE A 164 17.52 -18.04 -0.61
N GLY A 165 16.76 -18.99 -1.15
CA GLY A 165 17.06 -20.41 -1.02
C GLY A 165 17.11 -20.83 0.45
N MET A 166 18.12 -21.61 0.81
CA MET A 166 18.35 -22.04 2.20
C MET A 166 19.05 -20.98 3.05
N THR A 167 19.52 -19.89 2.45
CA THR A 167 20.18 -18.79 3.16
C THR A 167 19.12 -17.84 3.72
N ASN A 168 19.28 -17.46 4.99
CA ASN A 168 18.48 -16.41 5.60
C ASN A 168 19.35 -15.45 6.42
N TYR A 169 18.91 -14.19 6.53
CA TYR A 169 19.61 -13.17 7.31
C TYR A 169 18.66 -12.09 7.85
N PRO A 170 18.94 -11.51 9.03
CA PRO A 170 18.07 -10.51 9.64
C PRO A 170 18.05 -9.21 8.83
N ALA A 171 16.87 -8.78 8.40
CA ALA A 171 16.66 -7.57 7.61
C ALA A 171 15.18 -7.21 7.55
N GLY A 172 14.83 -5.91 7.66
CA GLY A 172 13.45 -5.45 7.44
C GLY A 172 13.11 -5.31 5.96
N ARG A 173 14.12 -4.99 5.15
CA ARG A 173 14.14 -4.98 3.68
C ARG A 173 15.57 -5.27 3.24
N ALA A 174 15.80 -5.73 2.01
CA ALA A 174 17.15 -6.02 1.54
C ALA A 174 18.07 -4.79 1.71
N GLY A 175 19.15 -4.94 2.48
CA GLY A 175 20.09 -3.88 2.81
C GLY A 175 19.72 -3.02 4.04
N GLU A 176 18.60 -3.30 4.72
CA GLU A 176 18.14 -2.52 5.87
C GLU A 176 17.99 -3.39 7.13
N PHE A 177 18.49 -2.88 8.26
CA PHE A 177 18.44 -3.57 9.55
C PHE A 177 16.99 -3.82 10.02
N PRO A 178 16.72 -4.93 10.72
CA PRO A 178 15.42 -5.18 11.33
C PRO A 178 15.27 -4.44 12.68
N ALA A 179 14.03 -4.23 13.12
CA ALA A 179 13.69 -3.74 14.45
C ALA A 179 13.33 -4.92 15.37
N ASN A 180 14.28 -5.34 16.21
CA ASN A 180 14.13 -6.56 17.01
C ASN A 180 13.47 -6.32 18.38
N ARG A 181 13.93 -5.30 19.14
CA ARG A 181 13.50 -5.13 20.53
C ARG A 181 12.08 -4.61 20.65
N LEU A 182 11.62 -3.81 19.68
CA LEU A 182 10.24 -3.32 19.68
C LEU A 182 9.21 -4.46 19.63
N SER A 183 9.48 -5.55 18.89
CA SER A 183 8.59 -6.73 18.90
C SER A 183 8.52 -7.38 20.29
N GLU A 184 9.67 -7.53 20.94
CA GLU A 184 9.74 -8.08 22.31
C GLU A 184 9.04 -7.17 23.31
N ASP A 185 9.16 -5.86 23.13
CA ASP A 185 8.49 -4.86 23.94
C ASP A 185 6.95 -4.95 23.83
N LEU A 186 6.41 -5.13 22.62
CA LEU A 186 4.97 -5.34 22.41
C LEU A 186 4.47 -6.59 23.16
N ILE A 187 5.25 -7.68 23.14
CA ILE A 187 4.92 -8.92 23.87
C ILE A 187 4.94 -8.67 25.39
N ARG A 188 5.95 -7.95 25.90
CA ARG A 188 6.03 -7.59 27.33
C ARG A 188 4.83 -6.76 27.80
N HIS A 189 4.26 -5.96 26.92
CA HIS A 189 3.05 -5.18 27.19
C HIS A 189 1.74 -5.94 26.93
N GLY A 190 1.82 -7.26 26.67
CA GLY A 190 0.66 -8.14 26.61
C GLY A 190 -0.02 -8.24 25.24
N LEU A 191 0.58 -7.70 24.18
CA LEU A 191 0.10 -7.91 22.82
C LEU A 191 0.53 -9.27 22.29
N THR A 192 -0.39 -9.97 21.63
CA THR A 192 -0.07 -11.18 20.88
C THR A 192 0.61 -10.80 19.57
N ILE A 193 1.62 -11.58 19.17
CA ILE A 193 2.36 -11.41 17.91
C ILE A 193 2.27 -12.70 17.10
N GLY A 194 2.05 -12.58 15.80
CA GLY A 194 2.17 -13.66 14.82
C GLY A 194 3.26 -13.38 13.79
N ARG A 195 3.49 -14.31 12.85
CA ARG A 195 4.42 -14.14 11.72
C ARG A 195 3.78 -14.35 10.38
N LEU A 196 4.14 -13.49 9.44
CA LEU A 196 3.70 -13.55 8.04
C LEU A 196 4.90 -13.51 7.10
N LYS A 197 4.68 -13.99 5.88
CA LYS A 197 5.67 -13.98 4.79
C LYS A 197 5.11 -13.21 3.58
N THR A 198 5.94 -12.38 2.97
CA THR A 198 5.69 -11.87 1.61
C THR A 198 6.92 -12.02 0.73
N GLY A 199 6.77 -12.01 -0.60
CA GLY A 199 7.87 -12.18 -1.54
C GLY A 199 7.88 -11.13 -2.64
N THR A 200 9.06 -10.83 -3.15
CA THR A 200 9.29 -9.89 -4.26
C THR A 200 10.04 -10.60 -5.40
N PRO A 201 9.80 -10.24 -6.67
CA PRO A 201 10.53 -10.81 -7.80
C PRO A 201 11.94 -10.25 -7.89
N PRO A 202 12.82 -10.86 -8.70
CA PRO A 202 14.08 -10.24 -9.07
C PRO A 202 13.86 -8.91 -9.81
N ARG A 203 14.85 -8.03 -9.72
CA ARG A 203 14.98 -6.84 -10.59
C ARG A 203 15.95 -7.16 -11.71
N LEU A 204 15.53 -6.88 -12.93
CA LEU A 204 16.28 -7.22 -14.14
C LEU A 204 16.91 -5.98 -14.76
N ASP A 205 18.03 -6.15 -15.46
CA ASP A 205 18.68 -5.08 -16.24
C ASP A 205 17.99 -4.92 -17.60
N ALA A 206 17.33 -3.77 -17.82
CA ALA A 206 16.63 -3.44 -19.06
C ALA A 206 17.46 -3.64 -20.33
N ARG A 207 18.79 -3.44 -20.26
CA ARG A 207 19.69 -3.54 -21.42
C ARG A 207 19.90 -4.98 -21.88
N SER A 208 19.58 -5.94 -21.03
CA SER A 208 19.71 -7.38 -21.28
C SER A 208 18.40 -8.06 -21.68
N ILE A 209 17.35 -7.27 -21.96
CA ILE A 209 16.00 -7.75 -22.27
C ILE A 209 15.68 -7.48 -23.74
N ASP A 210 15.20 -8.50 -24.45
CA ASP A 210 14.63 -8.33 -25.79
C ASP A 210 13.14 -7.98 -25.69
N PHE A 211 12.85 -6.69 -25.61
CA PHE A 211 11.47 -6.18 -25.57
C PHE A 211 10.70 -6.42 -26.87
N ASN A 212 11.37 -6.65 -28.01
CA ASN A 212 10.68 -6.89 -29.29
C ASN A 212 10.01 -8.26 -29.33
N ALA A 213 10.49 -9.21 -28.52
CA ALA A 213 9.91 -10.55 -28.40
C ALA A 213 8.59 -10.58 -27.59
N MET A 214 8.19 -9.44 -27.00
CA MET A 214 7.10 -9.32 -26.02
C MET A 214 5.93 -8.47 -26.52
N SER A 215 4.78 -8.61 -25.86
CA SER A 215 3.62 -7.75 -26.14
C SER A 215 3.73 -6.43 -25.40
N ARG A 216 3.97 -5.34 -26.13
CA ARG A 216 3.93 -3.98 -25.60
C ARG A 216 2.52 -3.64 -25.09
N GLN A 217 2.45 -2.96 -23.94
CA GLN A 217 1.22 -2.50 -23.33
C GLN A 217 1.38 -1.05 -22.86
N ASP A 218 0.78 -0.13 -23.61
CA ASP A 218 0.75 1.29 -23.31
C ASP A 218 -0.33 1.67 -22.27
N GLY A 219 -0.26 2.92 -21.81
CA GLY A 219 -1.26 3.55 -20.95
C GLY A 219 -2.54 3.93 -21.71
N ASP A 220 -3.52 4.47 -20.99
CA ASP A 220 -4.71 5.08 -21.60
C ASP A 220 -4.38 6.48 -22.14
N GLU A 221 -5.07 6.88 -23.22
CA GLU A 221 -4.95 8.21 -23.82
C GLU A 221 -6.34 8.88 -23.95
N PRO A 222 -6.61 9.97 -23.21
CA PRO A 222 -5.75 10.59 -22.19
C PRO A 222 -5.65 9.77 -20.89
N PRO A 223 -4.53 9.85 -20.15
CA PRO A 223 -4.39 9.23 -18.84
C PRO A 223 -5.33 9.86 -17.79
N LEU A 224 -6.08 9.04 -17.05
CA LEU A 224 -6.95 9.51 -15.97
C LEU A 224 -6.17 9.60 -14.64
N PRO A 225 -6.14 10.78 -13.97
CA PRO A 225 -5.48 10.93 -12.67
C PRO A 225 -6.17 10.12 -11.57
N PHE A 226 -5.50 9.92 -10.44
CA PHE A 226 -6.06 9.37 -9.21
C PHE A 226 -6.71 10.42 -8.32
N SER A 227 -6.14 11.62 -8.20
CA SER A 227 -6.74 12.66 -7.36
C SER A 227 -7.97 13.26 -8.02
N PHE A 228 -8.92 13.73 -7.23
CA PHE A 228 -10.03 14.55 -7.74
C PHE A 228 -9.60 16.00 -8.02
N LEU A 229 -8.40 16.40 -7.62
CA LEU A 229 -7.87 17.76 -7.81
C LEU A 229 -6.92 17.90 -8.99
N THR A 230 -6.34 16.79 -9.45
CA THR A 230 -5.45 16.82 -10.61
C THR A 230 -6.27 16.93 -11.87
N GLU A 231 -6.06 18.00 -12.64
CA GLU A 231 -6.79 18.22 -13.90
C GLU A 231 -6.27 17.33 -15.04
N LYS A 232 -4.94 17.19 -15.15
CA LYS A 232 -4.28 16.43 -16.23
C LYS A 232 -2.95 15.85 -15.77
N ILE A 233 -2.56 14.73 -16.38
CA ILE A 233 -1.23 14.15 -16.24
C ILE A 233 -0.38 14.62 -17.42
N GLU A 234 0.66 15.41 -17.13
CA GLU A 234 1.58 15.92 -18.16
C GLU A 234 2.84 15.06 -18.33
N ARG A 235 3.04 14.07 -17.45
CA ARG A 235 4.23 13.22 -17.48
C ARG A 235 4.21 12.26 -18.67
N ARG A 236 5.39 12.03 -19.25
CA ARG A 236 5.61 11.10 -20.35
C ARG A 236 5.16 9.68 -19.98
N GLN A 237 4.15 9.15 -20.67
CA GLN A 237 3.71 7.77 -20.44
C GLN A 237 4.70 6.77 -21.05
N VAL A 238 5.02 5.68 -20.35
CA VAL A 238 5.91 4.59 -20.81
C VAL A 238 5.17 3.26 -20.84
N PRO A 239 5.50 2.35 -21.78
CA PRO A 239 4.86 1.04 -21.83
C PRO A 239 5.34 0.09 -20.73
N CYS A 240 4.51 -0.89 -20.43
CA CYS A 240 4.93 -2.15 -19.81
C CYS A 240 4.98 -3.23 -20.89
N TYR A 241 5.60 -4.37 -20.60
CA TYR A 241 5.71 -5.47 -21.55
C TYR A 241 5.17 -6.76 -20.94
N LEU A 242 4.37 -7.49 -21.71
CA LEU A 242 3.77 -8.75 -21.31
C LEU A 242 4.48 -9.91 -22.01
N THR A 243 4.93 -10.87 -21.20
CA THR A 243 5.45 -12.17 -21.64
C THR A 243 4.87 -13.27 -20.75
N TYR A 244 5.33 -14.51 -20.93
CA TYR A 244 4.79 -15.68 -20.24
C TYR A 244 5.90 -16.64 -19.84
N THR A 245 5.72 -17.33 -18.71
CA THR A 245 6.50 -18.53 -18.41
C THR A 245 6.17 -19.66 -19.39
N SER A 246 7.01 -20.68 -19.42
CA SER A 246 6.86 -21.86 -20.28
C SER A 246 6.89 -23.16 -19.47
N SER A 247 6.67 -24.30 -20.13
CA SER A 247 6.86 -25.62 -19.53
C SER A 247 8.29 -25.81 -18.99
N ILE A 248 9.30 -25.30 -19.71
CA ILE A 248 10.70 -25.33 -19.28
C ILE A 248 10.87 -24.59 -17.94
N THR A 249 10.27 -23.40 -17.80
CA THR A 249 10.27 -22.66 -16.53
C THR A 249 9.70 -23.50 -15.39
N HIS A 250 8.62 -24.25 -15.65
CA HIS A 250 7.96 -25.05 -14.62
C HIS A 250 8.78 -26.27 -14.25
N GLU A 251 9.47 -26.90 -15.21
CA GLU A 251 10.39 -28.01 -14.97
C GLU A 251 11.58 -27.60 -14.10
N ILE A 252 12.20 -26.44 -14.39
CA ILE A 252 13.28 -25.86 -13.57
C ILE A 252 12.80 -25.66 -12.13
N ILE A 253 11.61 -25.08 -11.94
CA ILE A 253 11.02 -24.89 -10.61
C ILE A 253 10.82 -26.22 -9.91
N LYS A 254 10.15 -27.19 -10.56
CA LYS A 254 9.84 -28.50 -9.97
C LYS A 254 11.08 -29.26 -9.54
N LYS A 255 12.15 -29.19 -10.34
CA LYS A 255 13.45 -29.83 -10.04
C LYS A 255 14.15 -29.24 -8.81
N ASN A 256 13.84 -28.01 -8.43
CA ASN A 256 14.51 -27.27 -7.36
C ASN A 256 13.58 -26.94 -6.17
N LEU A 257 12.43 -27.60 -6.03
CA LEU A 257 11.49 -27.32 -4.94
C LEU A 257 12.04 -27.65 -3.55
N ASP A 258 12.89 -28.65 -3.45
CA ASP A 258 13.63 -29.03 -2.24
C ASP A 258 14.50 -27.88 -1.71
N ARG A 259 14.95 -26.99 -2.60
CA ARG A 259 15.75 -25.80 -2.29
C ARG A 259 14.90 -24.55 -2.03
N SER A 260 13.57 -24.66 -2.07
CA SER A 260 12.67 -23.57 -1.71
C SER A 260 12.49 -23.51 -0.20
N PRO A 261 12.78 -22.38 0.47
CA PRO A 261 12.57 -22.26 1.90
C PRO A 261 11.09 -22.34 2.30
N LEU A 262 10.16 -22.18 1.35
CA LEU A 262 8.73 -22.41 1.56
C LEU A 262 8.41 -23.92 1.72
N TYR A 263 8.99 -24.77 0.86
CA TYR A 263 8.70 -26.20 0.84
C TYR A 263 9.65 -27.01 1.73
N GLY A 264 10.86 -26.52 1.96
CA GLY A 264 11.84 -27.11 2.88
C GLY A 264 11.59 -26.80 4.36
N GLY A 265 10.48 -26.15 4.71
CA GLY A 265 10.09 -25.88 6.11
C GLY A 265 10.94 -24.82 6.84
N VAL A 266 11.78 -24.06 6.13
CA VAL A 266 12.63 -23.01 6.70
C VAL A 266 11.78 -21.81 7.12
N ILE A 267 10.76 -21.47 6.33
CA ILE A 267 9.89 -20.33 6.60
C ILE A 267 8.75 -20.73 7.52
N LYS A 268 8.62 -20.01 8.65
CA LYS A 268 7.57 -20.24 9.64
C LYS A 268 6.30 -19.43 9.36
N GLY A 269 6.46 -18.26 8.76
CA GLY A 269 5.41 -17.30 8.45
C GLY A 269 4.51 -17.76 7.32
N ILE A 270 3.22 -17.49 7.46
CA ILE A 270 2.22 -17.86 6.46
C ILE A 270 2.22 -16.83 5.32
N GLY A 271 2.30 -17.32 4.07
CA GLY A 271 2.26 -16.51 2.86
C GLY A 271 0.84 -16.34 2.28
N PRO A 272 0.64 -15.43 1.32
CA PRO A 272 -0.68 -15.17 0.74
C PRO A 272 -1.13 -16.27 -0.23
N ARG A 273 -2.36 -16.77 -0.08
CA ARG A 273 -3.01 -17.76 -0.94
C ARG A 273 -3.22 -17.28 -2.37
N TYR A 274 -3.67 -16.04 -2.53
CA TYR A 274 -4.15 -15.51 -3.81
C TYR A 274 -3.10 -14.72 -4.62
N CYS A 275 -1.91 -14.53 -4.07
CA CYS A 275 -0.74 -14.01 -4.79
C CYS A 275 0.52 -14.77 -4.38
N PRO A 276 0.57 -16.09 -4.63
CA PRO A 276 1.69 -16.90 -4.17
C PRO A 276 2.95 -16.62 -4.99
N SER A 277 4.10 -17.07 -4.48
CA SER A 277 5.34 -17.06 -5.27
C SER A 277 5.21 -17.96 -6.52
N ILE A 278 6.07 -17.78 -7.51
CA ILE A 278 5.99 -18.54 -8.76
C ILE A 278 6.13 -20.04 -8.52
N GLU A 279 7.00 -20.44 -7.58
CA GLU A 279 7.14 -21.83 -7.18
C GLU A 279 5.84 -22.40 -6.61
N ASP A 280 5.07 -21.61 -5.86
CA ASP A 280 3.80 -22.04 -5.28
C ASP A 280 2.62 -21.93 -6.26
N LYS A 281 2.65 -20.98 -7.21
CA LYS A 281 1.71 -20.92 -8.33
C LYS A 281 1.81 -22.16 -9.22
N VAL A 282 3.02 -22.57 -9.59
CA VAL A 282 3.26 -23.74 -10.45
C VAL A 282 2.78 -25.03 -9.77
N MET A 283 2.98 -25.16 -8.45
CA MET A 283 2.50 -26.33 -7.71
C MET A 283 0.99 -26.36 -7.52
N LYS A 284 0.37 -25.22 -7.14
CA LYS A 284 -1.09 -25.14 -6.95
C LYS A 284 -1.88 -25.21 -8.24
N PHE A 285 -1.33 -24.70 -9.34
CA PHE A 285 -1.99 -24.64 -10.64
C PHE A 285 -1.20 -25.42 -11.70
N SER A 286 -0.80 -26.65 -11.36
CA SER A 286 0.04 -27.53 -12.19
C SER A 286 -0.54 -27.86 -13.57
N HIS A 287 -1.86 -27.69 -13.76
CA HIS A 287 -2.55 -27.86 -15.04
C HIS A 287 -2.36 -26.67 -15.99
N LYS A 288 -1.88 -25.51 -15.52
CA LYS A 288 -1.64 -24.34 -16.38
C LYS A 288 -0.29 -24.48 -17.06
N GLU A 289 -0.28 -24.36 -18.39
CA GLU A 289 0.94 -24.46 -19.19
C GLU A 289 1.84 -23.22 -19.09
N LYS A 290 1.27 -22.07 -18.74
CA LYS A 290 1.98 -20.79 -18.65
C LYS A 290 1.34 -19.83 -17.64
N HIS A 291 2.17 -18.93 -17.12
CA HIS A 291 1.75 -17.83 -16.25
C HIS A 291 2.20 -16.50 -16.86
N GLN A 292 1.35 -15.47 -16.75
CA GLN A 292 1.67 -14.12 -17.22
C GLN A 292 2.80 -13.50 -16.38
N VAL A 293 3.70 -12.80 -17.07
CA VAL A 293 4.78 -12.00 -16.48
C VAL A 293 4.73 -10.61 -17.11
N PHE A 294 4.58 -9.59 -16.27
CA PHE A 294 4.67 -8.20 -16.69
C PHE A 294 6.06 -7.66 -16.33
N LEU A 295 6.71 -7.06 -17.32
CA LEU A 295 7.92 -6.28 -17.13
C LEU A 295 7.54 -4.81 -17.01
N GLU A 296 7.77 -4.30 -15.82
CA GLU A 296 7.30 -2.98 -15.39
C GLU A 296 8.53 -2.11 -15.11
N PRO A 297 8.74 -1.01 -15.87
CA PRO A 297 9.84 -0.08 -15.60
C PRO A 297 9.75 0.50 -14.19
N GLU A 298 10.87 0.65 -13.50
CA GLU A 298 10.86 1.23 -12.15
C GLU A 298 10.97 2.76 -12.11
N GLY A 299 11.26 3.39 -13.24
CA GLY A 299 11.43 4.84 -13.38
C GLY A 299 12.06 5.23 -14.71
N TYR A 300 12.24 6.53 -14.95
CA TYR A 300 12.83 7.03 -16.19
C TYR A 300 14.36 6.94 -16.22
N GLU A 301 14.99 7.14 -15.06
CA GLU A 301 16.45 7.28 -14.92
C GLU A 301 17.08 6.01 -14.31
N THR A 302 16.43 4.86 -14.47
CA THR A 302 16.91 3.57 -14.00
C THR A 302 16.79 2.52 -15.10
N ILE A 303 17.71 1.56 -15.06
CA ILE A 303 17.67 0.35 -15.90
C ILE A 303 16.97 -0.82 -15.17
N GLU A 304 16.52 -0.62 -13.94
CA GLU A 304 15.83 -1.67 -13.19
C GLU A 304 14.42 -1.90 -13.76
N VAL A 305 14.12 -3.17 -14.04
CA VAL A 305 12.80 -3.65 -14.47
C VAL A 305 12.26 -4.62 -13.44
N TYR A 306 11.04 -4.36 -12.98
CA TYR A 306 10.31 -5.22 -12.06
C TYR A 306 9.62 -6.36 -12.83
N ALA A 307 9.99 -7.61 -12.55
CA ALA A 307 9.40 -8.78 -13.19
C ALA A 307 8.14 -9.28 -12.43
N ASN A 308 7.03 -8.55 -12.59
CA ASN A 308 5.78 -8.87 -11.92
C ASN A 308 5.23 -10.23 -12.38
N GLY A 309 4.88 -11.07 -11.41
CA GLY A 309 4.37 -12.42 -11.65
C GLY A 309 5.32 -13.53 -11.20
N ILE A 310 6.63 -13.23 -11.12
CA ILE A 310 7.69 -14.19 -10.76
C ILE A 310 8.33 -13.92 -9.39
N SER A 311 7.57 -13.43 -8.41
CA SER A 311 8.03 -13.38 -7.00
C SER A 311 8.50 -14.75 -6.56
N THR A 312 9.67 -14.85 -5.92
CA THR A 312 10.26 -16.13 -5.56
C THR A 312 11.15 -16.02 -4.34
N SER A 313 11.39 -17.16 -3.69
CA SER A 313 12.39 -17.31 -2.62
C SER A 313 13.42 -18.39 -2.94
N LEU A 314 13.50 -18.84 -4.19
CA LEU A 314 14.48 -19.84 -4.65
C LEU A 314 15.92 -19.29 -4.61
N PRO A 315 16.95 -20.17 -4.64
CA PRO A 315 18.35 -19.77 -4.76
C PRO A 315 18.65 -18.94 -6.01
N ILE A 316 19.66 -18.06 -5.95
CA ILE A 316 19.97 -17.09 -7.02
C ILE A 316 20.28 -17.77 -8.36
N ASP A 317 21.01 -18.89 -8.33
CA ASP A 317 21.31 -19.70 -9.52
C ASP A 317 20.02 -20.20 -10.20
N VAL A 318 19.06 -20.69 -9.42
CA VAL A 318 17.76 -21.16 -9.92
C VAL A 318 16.91 -19.99 -10.42
N GLN A 319 16.96 -18.84 -9.75
CA GLN A 319 16.26 -17.65 -10.23
C GLN A 319 16.75 -17.21 -11.61
N LEU A 320 18.06 -17.29 -11.86
CA LEU A 320 18.63 -16.96 -13.15
C LEU A 320 18.15 -17.94 -14.24
N GLU A 321 18.15 -19.25 -13.96
CA GLU A 321 17.60 -20.26 -14.87
C GLU A 321 16.11 -19.99 -15.18
N ILE A 322 15.31 -19.68 -14.15
CA ILE A 322 13.88 -19.33 -14.31
C ILE A 322 13.73 -18.11 -15.21
N VAL A 323 14.45 -17.03 -14.92
CA VAL A 323 14.38 -15.78 -15.69
C VAL A 323 14.75 -16.04 -17.15
N ARG A 324 15.86 -16.75 -17.41
CA ARG A 324 16.34 -17.02 -18.77
C ARG A 324 15.51 -18.02 -19.55
N SER A 325 14.61 -18.75 -18.90
CA SER A 325 13.64 -19.63 -19.58
C SER A 325 12.40 -18.91 -20.11
N ILE A 326 12.25 -17.61 -19.82
CA ILE A 326 11.09 -16.79 -20.22
C ILE A 326 11.42 -16.07 -21.53
N LYS A 327 10.45 -16.07 -22.46
CA LYS A 327 10.61 -15.45 -23.78
C LYS A 327 10.99 -13.97 -23.67
N GLY A 328 12.09 -13.59 -24.34
CA GLY A 328 12.68 -12.24 -24.36
C GLY A 328 13.61 -11.93 -23.18
N LEU A 329 13.82 -12.91 -22.28
CA LEU A 329 14.70 -12.80 -21.11
C LEU A 329 15.88 -13.80 -21.16
N GLU A 330 16.14 -14.42 -22.31
CA GLU A 330 17.13 -15.48 -22.50
C GLU A 330 18.55 -15.05 -22.03
N GLU A 331 18.90 -13.79 -22.24
CA GLU A 331 20.18 -13.18 -21.83
C GLU A 331 20.04 -12.22 -20.64
N ALA A 332 18.87 -12.21 -19.98
CA ALA A 332 18.60 -11.23 -18.93
C ALA A 332 19.52 -11.41 -17.73
N ASN A 333 19.97 -10.28 -17.19
CA ASN A 333 20.78 -10.19 -15.98
C ASN A 333 19.92 -9.77 -14.78
N ILE A 334 20.16 -10.41 -13.63
CA ILE A 334 19.53 -10.06 -12.37
C ILE A 334 20.39 -9.00 -11.66
N LEU A 335 19.84 -7.81 -11.45
CA LEU A 335 20.45 -6.74 -10.66
C LEU A 335 20.21 -6.93 -9.17
N ARG A 336 19.02 -7.38 -8.79
CA ARG A 336 18.66 -7.71 -7.41
C ARG A 336 17.90 -9.03 -7.39
N PRO A 337 18.30 -10.01 -6.57
CA PRO A 337 17.59 -11.28 -6.49
C PRO A 337 16.19 -11.08 -5.90
N GLY A 338 15.25 -11.92 -6.33
CA GLY A 338 13.99 -12.12 -5.65
C GLY A 338 14.24 -12.73 -4.27
N TYR A 339 13.39 -12.40 -3.32
CA TYR A 339 13.49 -12.91 -1.97
C TYR A 339 12.13 -12.93 -1.29
N ALA A 340 12.04 -13.67 -0.18
CA ALA A 340 10.95 -13.54 0.76
C ALA A 340 11.38 -12.88 2.06
N ILE A 341 10.46 -12.13 2.66
CA ILE A 341 10.61 -11.49 3.96
C ILE A 341 9.58 -12.08 4.92
N GLU A 342 10.06 -12.66 6.02
CA GLU A 342 9.27 -12.96 7.20
C GLU A 342 9.32 -11.79 8.18
N TYR A 343 8.21 -11.50 8.83
CA TYR A 343 8.12 -10.40 9.79
C TYR A 343 7.02 -10.64 10.81
N ASP A 344 7.18 -10.00 11.96
CA ASP A 344 6.19 -10.02 13.04
C ASP A 344 5.04 -9.06 12.74
N PHE A 345 3.82 -9.47 13.09
CA PHE A 345 2.62 -8.64 13.00
C PHE A 345 1.76 -8.81 14.26
N VAL A 346 0.93 -7.80 14.56
CA VAL A 346 -0.03 -7.82 15.65
C VAL A 346 -1.38 -8.23 15.05
N PRO A 347 -2.00 -9.37 15.44
CA PRO A 347 -3.32 -9.75 14.98
C PRO A 347 -4.33 -8.60 15.13
N PRO A 348 -4.99 -8.17 14.04
CA PRO A 348 -5.83 -6.97 14.03
C PRO A 348 -7.12 -7.10 14.88
N THR A 349 -7.48 -8.31 15.31
CA THR A 349 -8.56 -8.54 16.28
C THR A 349 -8.28 -7.90 17.65
N GLN A 350 -7.04 -7.49 17.91
CA GLN A 350 -6.64 -6.72 19.10
C GLN A 350 -6.95 -5.21 18.97
N LEU A 351 -7.45 -4.76 17.82
CA LEU A 351 -7.78 -3.36 17.55
C LEU A 351 -9.29 -3.09 17.66
N LYS A 352 -9.63 -1.85 17.99
CA LYS A 352 -10.97 -1.29 17.84
C LYS A 352 -11.21 -0.88 16.37
N PRO A 353 -12.47 -0.59 15.96
CA PRO A 353 -12.75 0.00 14.64
C PRO A 353 -12.01 1.32 14.36
N THR A 354 -11.54 2.00 15.40
CA THR A 354 -10.73 3.22 15.32
C THR A 354 -9.24 2.96 15.05
N LEU A 355 -8.82 1.69 14.93
CA LEU A 355 -7.43 1.21 14.87
C LEU A 355 -6.61 1.41 16.16
N GLU A 356 -7.24 1.93 17.21
CA GLU A 356 -6.65 1.95 18.56
C GLU A 356 -6.58 0.52 19.11
N THR A 357 -5.49 0.16 19.78
CA THR A 357 -5.42 -1.12 20.49
C THR A 357 -6.45 -1.19 21.61
N LYS A 358 -6.99 -2.39 21.85
CA LYS A 358 -7.93 -2.62 22.95
C LYS A 358 -7.24 -2.56 24.32
N LEU A 359 -5.98 -2.99 24.37
CA LEU A 359 -5.22 -3.18 25.60
C LEU A 359 -4.54 -1.90 26.09
N ILE A 360 -3.97 -1.10 25.18
CA ILE A 360 -3.14 0.07 25.51
C ILE A 360 -3.79 1.31 24.92
N GLY A 361 -4.30 2.18 25.79
CA GLY A 361 -4.90 3.45 25.36
C GLY A 361 -3.89 4.39 24.71
N GLY A 362 -4.28 5.01 23.60
CA GLY A 362 -3.45 5.93 22.81
C GLY A 362 -2.46 5.23 21.88
N LEU A 363 -2.36 3.90 21.91
CA LEU A 363 -1.56 3.13 20.96
C LEU A 363 -2.43 2.71 19.77
N TYR A 364 -1.95 2.97 18.55
CA TYR A 364 -2.62 2.61 17.30
C TYR A 364 -1.66 1.80 16.42
N ASN A 365 -2.21 0.91 15.61
CA ASN A 365 -1.43 0.15 14.62
C ASN A 365 -2.01 0.37 13.23
N ALA A 366 -1.16 0.59 12.23
CA ALA A 366 -1.58 0.78 10.85
C ALA A 366 -0.61 0.20 9.82
N GLY A 367 -1.17 -0.33 8.73
CA GLY A 367 -0.42 -0.94 7.63
C GLY A 367 -0.03 -2.39 7.87
N GLN A 368 1.18 -2.75 7.45
CA GLN A 368 1.60 -4.16 7.36
C GLN A 368 1.67 -4.84 8.74
N ILE A 369 1.89 -4.08 9.82
CA ILE A 369 1.82 -4.57 11.22
C ILE A 369 0.45 -5.15 11.58
N ASN A 370 -0.62 -4.75 10.88
CA ASN A 370 -1.97 -5.31 11.05
C ASN A 370 -2.20 -6.57 10.18
N GLY A 371 -1.15 -7.09 9.54
CA GLY A 371 -1.24 -8.25 8.67
C GLY A 371 -1.81 -7.95 7.27
N THR A 372 -1.81 -6.70 6.83
CA THR A 372 -2.12 -6.35 5.43
C THR A 372 -0.87 -6.47 4.54
N SER A 373 -1.08 -6.54 3.22
CA SER A 373 0.00 -6.50 2.23
C SER A 373 -0.39 -5.62 1.04
N GLY A 374 0.05 -4.36 1.08
CA GLY A 374 -0.15 -3.41 -0.02
C GLY A 374 0.04 -1.98 0.45
N TYR A 375 0.45 -1.11 -0.48
CA TYR A 375 0.70 0.29 -0.15
C TYR A 375 -0.61 1.01 0.15
N GLU A 376 -1.66 0.72 -0.62
CA GLU A 376 -2.97 1.35 -0.56
C GLU A 376 -3.72 0.95 0.71
N GLU A 377 -3.71 -0.35 1.06
CA GLU A 377 -4.20 -0.84 2.34
C GLU A 377 -3.47 -0.16 3.50
N ALA A 378 -2.15 -0.03 3.40
CA ALA A 378 -1.37 0.59 4.45
C ALA A 378 -1.67 2.08 4.60
N ALA A 379 -1.70 2.83 3.51
CA ALA A 379 -2.04 4.25 3.49
C ALA A 379 -3.46 4.51 4.04
N ALA A 380 -4.45 3.71 3.64
CA ALA A 380 -5.81 3.79 4.16
C ALA A 380 -5.86 3.60 5.69
N LEU A 381 -5.20 2.57 6.21
CA LEU A 381 -5.12 2.34 7.66
C LEU A 381 -4.37 3.47 8.37
N GLY A 382 -3.29 3.97 7.76
CA GLY A 382 -2.50 5.08 8.27
C GLY A 382 -3.33 6.34 8.46
N LEU A 383 -4.04 6.74 7.40
CA LEU A 383 -4.93 7.88 7.39
C LEU A 383 -5.96 7.80 8.53
N ILE A 384 -6.68 6.68 8.64
CA ILE A 384 -7.71 6.51 9.68
C ILE A 384 -7.11 6.48 11.09
N ALA A 385 -5.94 5.87 11.29
CA ALA A 385 -5.26 5.88 12.58
C ALA A 385 -4.82 7.29 12.98
N GLY A 386 -4.25 8.07 12.04
CA GLY A 386 -3.85 9.46 12.25
C GLY A 386 -5.03 10.36 12.62
N ILE A 387 -6.14 10.23 11.89
CA ILE A 387 -7.38 10.96 12.18
C ILE A 387 -7.89 10.61 13.58
N ASN A 388 -8.05 9.33 13.90
CA ASN A 388 -8.64 8.91 15.17
C ASN A 388 -7.74 9.15 16.39
N ALA A 389 -6.42 9.11 16.23
CA ALA A 389 -5.48 9.56 17.27
C ALA A 389 -5.71 11.05 17.58
N THR A 390 -5.83 11.86 16.53
CA THR A 390 -6.03 13.32 16.65
C THR A 390 -7.38 13.67 17.25
N LEU A 391 -8.48 13.09 16.76
CA LEU A 391 -9.82 13.33 17.29
C LEU A 391 -9.90 12.97 18.77
N LYS A 392 -9.27 11.86 19.19
CA LYS A 392 -9.23 11.46 20.59
C LYS A 392 -8.50 12.48 21.47
N ILE A 393 -7.36 13.00 21.01
CA ILE A 393 -6.61 14.05 21.72
C ILE A 393 -7.43 15.34 21.83
N GLN A 394 -8.20 15.67 20.79
CA GLN A 394 -9.08 16.83 20.75
C GLN A 394 -10.40 16.64 21.52
N GLY A 395 -10.65 15.47 22.13
CA GLY A 395 -11.90 15.17 22.82
C GLY A 395 -13.13 15.05 21.91
N ARG A 396 -12.91 14.81 20.61
CA ARG A 396 -13.96 14.64 19.60
C ARG A 396 -14.30 13.17 19.40
N GLY A 397 -15.52 12.89 18.93
CA GLY A 397 -15.93 11.53 18.56
C GLY A 397 -15.08 10.98 17.41
N PRO A 398 -14.79 9.66 17.37
CA PRO A 398 -13.98 9.07 16.31
C PRO A 398 -14.73 9.05 14.98
N ILE A 399 -13.98 8.95 13.89
CA ILE A 399 -14.53 8.61 12.57
C ILE A 399 -14.46 7.10 12.36
N ILE A 400 -15.60 6.51 11.99
CA ILE A 400 -15.70 5.15 11.47
C ILE A 400 -16.27 5.26 10.07
N ILE A 401 -15.58 4.69 9.09
CA ILE A 401 -16.11 4.53 7.74
C ILE A 401 -16.90 3.23 7.73
N ASP A 402 -18.21 3.31 7.51
CA ASP A 402 -19.02 2.11 7.45
C ASP A 402 -18.67 1.28 6.21
N ARG A 403 -18.83 -0.05 6.28
CA ARG A 403 -18.56 -0.94 5.16
C ARG A 403 -19.41 -0.62 3.92
N SER A 404 -20.59 -0.02 4.11
CA SER A 404 -21.45 0.45 3.02
C SER A 404 -21.05 1.81 2.46
N GLU A 405 -20.14 2.54 3.12
CA GLU A 405 -19.66 3.86 2.72
C GLU A 405 -18.35 3.80 1.93
N GLY A 406 -17.49 2.82 2.15
CA GLY A 406 -16.20 2.72 1.46
C GLY A 406 -15.44 1.40 1.62
N TYR A 407 -14.53 1.14 0.69
CA TYR A 407 -13.56 0.05 0.76
C TYR A 407 -12.62 0.18 1.98
N ILE A 408 -12.33 1.39 2.47
CA ILE A 408 -11.63 1.61 3.74
C ILE A 408 -12.40 0.98 4.91
N GLY A 409 -13.73 1.13 4.95
CA GLY A 409 -14.59 0.51 5.97
C GLY A 409 -14.59 -1.02 5.86
N VAL A 410 -14.69 -1.54 4.64
CA VAL A 410 -14.59 -2.99 4.36
C VAL A 410 -13.25 -3.56 4.82
N LEU A 411 -12.14 -2.86 4.54
CA LEU A 411 -10.78 -3.24 4.96
C LEU A 411 -10.69 -3.35 6.48
N ILE A 412 -11.08 -2.28 7.19
CA ILE A 412 -10.95 -2.20 8.64
C ILE A 412 -11.83 -3.25 9.32
N ASP A 413 -13.09 -3.36 8.91
CA ASP A 413 -13.99 -4.32 9.54
C ASP A 413 -13.58 -5.77 9.25
N ASP A 414 -13.15 -6.12 8.03
CA ASP A 414 -12.64 -7.46 7.76
C ASP A 414 -11.46 -7.81 8.67
N LEU A 415 -10.51 -6.88 8.83
CA LEU A 415 -9.34 -7.09 9.68
C LEU A 415 -9.70 -7.29 11.15
N ILE A 416 -10.52 -6.42 11.74
CA ILE A 416 -10.81 -6.48 13.18
C ILE A 416 -11.81 -7.59 13.55
N THR A 417 -12.71 -7.96 12.62
CA THR A 417 -13.79 -8.92 12.85
C THR A 417 -13.36 -10.34 12.50
N LYS A 418 -12.71 -10.54 11.35
CA LYS A 418 -12.28 -11.88 10.89
C LYS A 418 -10.84 -12.20 11.31
N GLY A 419 -10.04 -11.19 11.63
CA GLY A 419 -8.60 -11.35 11.76
C GLY A 419 -7.94 -11.66 10.42
N THR A 420 -6.67 -12.06 10.47
CA THR A 420 -5.98 -12.56 9.28
C THR A 420 -4.95 -13.62 9.65
N GLN A 421 -4.93 -14.72 8.90
CA GLN A 421 -3.94 -15.80 9.03
C GLN A 421 -2.88 -15.76 7.92
N GLU A 422 -3.10 -14.91 6.92
CA GLU A 422 -2.19 -14.64 5.81
C GLU A 422 -2.14 -13.12 5.58
N PRO A 423 -1.26 -12.59 4.73
CA PRO A 423 -1.31 -11.16 4.43
C PRO A 423 -2.60 -10.77 3.70
N TYR A 424 -3.45 -9.98 4.35
CA TYR A 424 -4.74 -9.52 3.80
C TYR A 424 -4.52 -8.61 2.59
N ARG A 425 -5.33 -8.81 1.54
CA ARG A 425 -5.32 -7.99 0.31
C ARG A 425 -6.74 -7.65 -0.10
N MET A 426 -6.99 -6.42 -0.50
CA MET A 426 -8.37 -5.97 -0.76
C MET A 426 -9.11 -6.74 -1.84
N PHE A 427 -8.41 -7.24 -2.87
CA PHE A 427 -9.10 -7.91 -3.97
C PHE A 427 -9.73 -9.26 -3.54
N THR A 428 -9.38 -9.80 -2.38
CA THR A 428 -10.04 -11.00 -1.81
C THR A 428 -11.26 -10.65 -0.98
N SER A 429 -11.50 -9.37 -0.70
CA SER A 429 -12.65 -8.93 0.08
C SER A 429 -13.95 -9.09 -0.73
N ARG A 430 -15.06 -9.27 -0.01
CA ARG A 430 -16.40 -9.16 -0.59
C ARG A 430 -16.96 -7.84 -0.11
N ALA A 431 -17.10 -6.90 -1.04
CA ALA A 431 -17.84 -5.67 -0.83
C ALA A 431 -19.29 -5.90 -1.30
N GLU A 432 -20.20 -6.09 -0.36
CA GLU A 432 -21.63 -6.36 -0.61
C GLU A 432 -22.26 -5.20 -1.40
N TYR A 433 -21.80 -3.97 -1.14
CA TYR A 433 -22.27 -2.73 -1.77
C TYR A 433 -21.40 -2.28 -2.95
N ARG A 434 -20.69 -3.18 -3.64
CA ARG A 434 -19.74 -2.84 -4.74
C ARG A 434 -20.30 -1.92 -5.83
N LEU A 435 -21.62 -1.93 -6.07
CA LEU A 435 -22.25 -1.04 -7.07
C LEU A 435 -22.28 0.43 -6.62
N LEU A 436 -22.31 0.67 -5.31
CA LEU A 436 -22.28 1.98 -4.68
C LEU A 436 -20.85 2.44 -4.41
N LEU A 437 -19.97 1.50 -4.05
CA LEU A 437 -18.57 1.74 -3.70
C LEU A 437 -17.69 1.80 -4.95
N ARG A 438 -17.89 2.80 -5.81
CA ARG A 438 -17.11 2.94 -7.04
C ARG A 438 -15.94 3.88 -6.84
N HIS A 439 -14.91 3.72 -7.67
CA HIS A 439 -13.78 4.64 -7.65
C HIS A 439 -14.19 6.06 -8.12
N ASP A 440 -15.19 6.16 -9.02
CA ASP A 440 -15.65 7.41 -9.63
C ASP A 440 -16.43 8.35 -8.68
N ASN A 441 -16.98 7.82 -7.58
CA ASN A 441 -17.83 8.55 -6.65
C ASN A 441 -17.28 8.58 -5.22
N ALA A 442 -16.00 8.26 -5.02
CA ALA A 442 -15.38 8.26 -3.70
C ALA A 442 -15.47 9.64 -3.00
N ASP A 443 -15.36 10.73 -3.76
CA ASP A 443 -15.53 12.10 -3.26
C ASP A 443 -16.97 12.38 -2.79
N LEU A 444 -17.96 11.97 -3.58
CA LEU A 444 -19.39 12.05 -3.20
C LEU A 444 -19.70 11.28 -1.90
N ARG A 445 -18.92 10.25 -1.59
CA ARG A 445 -19.11 9.43 -0.39
C ARG A 445 -18.36 9.99 0.83
N LEU A 446 -17.16 10.52 0.66
CA LEU A 446 -16.22 10.73 1.76
C LEU A 446 -15.71 12.18 1.94
N THR A 447 -15.79 13.05 0.93
CA THR A 447 -15.21 14.41 1.02
C THR A 447 -15.82 15.24 2.13
N GLU A 448 -17.14 15.14 2.33
CA GLU A 448 -17.81 15.87 3.42
C GLU A 448 -17.34 15.42 4.81
N LYS A 449 -17.06 14.12 5.00
CA LYS A 449 -16.46 13.62 6.25
C LYS A 449 -15.06 14.20 6.45
N GLY A 450 -14.25 14.23 5.39
CA GLY A 450 -12.91 14.83 5.40
C GLY A 450 -12.91 16.32 5.75
N TYR A 451 -13.90 17.07 5.27
CA TYR A 451 -14.10 18.48 5.61
C TYR A 451 -14.49 18.66 7.08
N ASN A 452 -15.46 17.89 7.56
CA ASN A 452 -15.94 17.99 8.94
C ASN A 452 -14.86 17.67 9.98
N ILE A 453 -13.86 16.85 9.64
CA ILE A 453 -12.72 16.56 10.53
C ILE A 453 -11.57 17.56 10.38
N GLY A 454 -11.55 18.37 9.32
CA GLY A 454 -10.54 19.41 9.08
C GLY A 454 -9.38 19.00 8.17
N LEU A 455 -9.49 17.90 7.41
CA LEU A 455 -8.47 17.49 6.43
C LEU A 455 -8.67 18.06 5.03
N ILE A 456 -9.91 18.43 4.71
CA ILE A 456 -10.27 19.05 3.44
C ILE A 456 -10.34 20.55 3.66
N SER A 457 -9.63 21.33 2.84
CA SER A 457 -9.68 22.79 2.90
C SER A 457 -11.04 23.33 2.44
N HIS A 458 -11.34 24.57 2.78
CA HIS A 458 -12.58 25.21 2.35
C HIS A 458 -12.69 25.28 0.82
N GLU A 459 -11.61 25.65 0.14
CA GLU A 459 -11.54 25.77 -1.31
C GLU A 459 -11.84 24.43 -1.99
N ARG A 460 -11.20 23.36 -1.49
CA ARG A 460 -11.45 22.00 -1.99
C ARG A 460 -12.89 21.56 -1.77
N TYR A 461 -13.48 21.90 -0.62
CA TYR A 461 -14.86 21.55 -0.31
C TYR A 461 -15.86 22.30 -1.20
N GLU A 462 -15.60 23.56 -1.53
CA GLU A 462 -16.42 24.32 -2.46
C GLU A 462 -16.35 23.74 -3.88
N MET A 463 -15.16 23.37 -4.40
CA MET A 463 -15.03 22.65 -5.69
C MET A 463 -15.86 21.36 -5.70
N PHE A 464 -15.83 20.62 -4.58
CA PHE A 464 -16.64 19.42 -4.41
C PHE A 464 -18.15 19.71 -4.44
N LYS A 465 -18.60 20.75 -3.73
CA LYS A 465 -20.01 21.17 -3.70
C LYS A 465 -20.49 21.56 -5.09
N GLU A 466 -19.71 22.35 -5.83
CA GLU A 466 -20.03 22.73 -7.20
C GLU A 466 -20.25 21.50 -8.08
N LYS A 467 -19.33 20.52 -8.03
CA LYS A 467 -19.46 19.23 -8.74
C LYS A 467 -20.74 18.49 -8.32
N ARG A 468 -20.98 18.32 -7.01
CA ARG A 468 -22.13 17.59 -6.47
C ARG A 468 -23.44 18.25 -6.90
N ASP A 469 -23.54 19.56 -6.77
CA ASP A 469 -24.75 20.33 -7.06
C ASP A 469 -25.03 20.35 -8.57
N ALA A 470 -23.98 20.41 -9.41
CA ALA A 470 -24.11 20.24 -10.86
C ALA A 470 -24.66 18.85 -11.23
N ILE A 471 -24.18 17.78 -10.59
CA ILE A 471 -24.68 16.42 -10.80
C ILE A 471 -26.16 16.31 -10.42
N GLU A 472 -26.57 16.82 -9.27
CA GLU A 472 -27.97 16.75 -8.81
C GLU A 472 -28.90 17.62 -9.66
N LYS A 473 -28.45 18.80 -10.09
CA LYS A 473 -29.17 19.65 -11.04
C LYS A 473 -29.41 18.92 -12.36
N GLU A 474 -28.37 18.26 -12.88
CA GLU A 474 -28.47 17.54 -14.15
C GLU A 474 -29.35 16.29 -14.05
N LYS A 475 -29.25 15.52 -12.97
CA LYS A 475 -30.18 14.41 -12.70
C LYS A 475 -31.63 14.88 -12.65
N THR A 476 -31.89 16.01 -12.01
CA THR A 476 -33.23 16.60 -11.91
C THR A 476 -33.75 17.02 -13.28
N ARG A 477 -32.92 17.67 -14.10
CA ARG A 477 -33.24 18.04 -15.50
C ARG A 477 -33.55 16.82 -16.37
N LEU A 478 -32.74 15.76 -16.28
CA LEU A 478 -32.96 14.53 -17.05
C LEU A 478 -34.24 13.79 -16.64
N LYS A 479 -34.63 13.85 -15.36
CA LYS A 479 -35.90 13.26 -14.88
C LYS A 479 -37.13 14.06 -15.32
N SER A 480 -37.01 15.39 -15.48
CA SER A 480 -38.11 16.25 -15.90
C SER A 480 -38.30 16.29 -17.42
N PHE A 481 -37.24 16.02 -18.20
CA PHE A 481 -37.29 15.96 -19.65
C PHE A 481 -37.81 14.60 -20.14
N ARG A 482 -38.97 14.58 -20.82
CA ARG A 482 -39.54 13.37 -21.43
C ARG A 482 -39.45 13.45 -22.95
N VAL A 483 -38.99 12.37 -23.57
CA VAL A 483 -38.98 12.20 -25.02
C VAL A 483 -40.13 11.27 -25.40
N ASN A 484 -41.10 11.79 -26.15
CA ASN A 484 -42.17 10.96 -26.70
C ASN A 484 -41.62 10.15 -27.89
N SER A 485 -41.83 8.83 -27.86
CA SER A 485 -41.36 7.89 -28.90
C SER A 485 -41.94 8.16 -30.29
N SER A 486 -43.05 8.90 -30.39
CA SER A 486 -43.74 9.23 -31.64
C SER A 486 -43.22 10.49 -32.36
N GLY A 487 -42.24 11.21 -31.80
CA GLY A 487 -41.85 12.54 -32.28
C GLY A 487 -40.42 12.71 -32.80
N LEU A 488 -39.61 11.66 -32.90
CA LEU A 488 -38.16 11.80 -33.16
C LEU A 488 -37.69 11.55 -34.60
N TYR A 489 -38.62 11.49 -35.57
CA TYR A 489 -38.31 11.65 -36.99
C TYR A 489 -39.46 12.39 -37.67
N ASN A 490 -39.51 13.71 -37.56
CA ASN A 490 -40.13 14.60 -38.56
C ASN A 490 -39.83 16.07 -38.22
N LYS A 491 -38.60 16.49 -38.53
CA LYS A 491 -38.31 17.63 -39.43
C LYS A 491 -36.81 17.72 -39.68
#